data_AF-A0A940BV58-F1
#
_entry.id   AF-A0A940BV58-F1
#
_cell.length_a   1.000
_cell.length_b   1.000
_cell.length_c   1.000
_cell.angle_alpha   90.00
_cell.angle_beta   90.00
_cell.angle_gamma   90.00
#
_symmetry.space_group_name_H-M   'P 1'
#
loop_
_entity.id
_entity.type
_entity.pdbx_description
1 polymer ?
#
loop_
_entity_poly.entity_id
_entity_poly.type
_entity_poly.pdbx_seq_one_letter_code
_entity_poly.pdbx_strand_id
1 'polypeptide(L)'
;KTKKELPDLLEKIRRKAPHAVVIIQTVYNPYKGLVINVPAIYHKDVSALVDEFVCSLNRVIYRAAELCGCEVLDVYTEFENSKYDVLNSNTAFSLGTPLDFDPHPNGYGHEVIARLLRRKWNSLVKANEE
;
A
#
# COMPACT_ATOMS: atom_id res chain seq x y z
N LYS A 1 14.57 -12.30 -0.35
CA LYS A 1 15.20 -11.32 0.58
C LYS A 1 14.16 -10.78 1.59
N THR A 2 13.14 -10.04 1.15
CA THR A 2 12.07 -9.47 2.01
C THR A 2 11.34 -10.48 2.92
N LYS A 3 11.10 -11.71 2.45
CA LYS A 3 10.45 -12.78 3.23
C LYS A 3 11.15 -13.13 4.55
N LYS A 4 12.46 -12.92 4.64
CA LYS A 4 13.26 -13.18 5.85
C LYS A 4 13.52 -11.89 6.63
N GLU A 5 13.80 -10.80 5.92
CA GLU A 5 14.18 -9.53 6.55
C GLU A 5 13.04 -8.82 7.26
N LEU A 6 11.79 -8.95 6.78
CA LEU A 6 10.65 -8.29 7.40
C LEU A 6 10.31 -8.88 8.78
N PRO A 7 10.18 -10.21 8.97
CA PRO A 7 10.07 -10.80 10.30
C PRO A 7 11.24 -10.42 11.22
N ASP A 8 12.49 -10.51 10.73
CA ASP A 8 13.68 -10.15 11.52
C ASP A 8 13.62 -8.69 12.01
N LEU A 9 13.08 -7.76 11.21
CA LEU A 9 12.87 -6.37 11.58
C LEU A 9 11.77 -6.23 12.64
N LEU A 10 10.62 -6.86 12.45
CA LEU A 10 9.49 -6.80 13.38
C LEU A 10 9.87 -7.39 14.75
N GLU A 11 10.63 -8.48 14.78
CA GLU A 11 11.16 -9.04 16.02
C GLU A 11 12.13 -8.07 16.72
N LYS A 12 12.99 -7.36 15.97
CA LYS A 12 13.89 -6.33 16.54
C LYS A 12 13.09 -5.19 17.17
N ILE A 13 12.00 -4.76 16.54
CA ILE A 13 11.08 -3.75 17.10
C ILE A 13 10.45 -4.30 18.38
N ARG A 14 9.91 -5.52 18.35
CA ARG A 14 9.29 -6.16 19.52
C ARG A 14 10.26 -6.30 20.70
N ARG A 15 11.53 -6.66 20.46
CA ARG A 15 12.54 -6.72 21.53
C ARG A 15 12.83 -5.35 22.16
N LYS A 16 12.79 -4.28 21.37
CA LYS A 16 13.02 -2.90 21.87
C LYS A 16 11.79 -2.29 22.52
N ALA A 17 10.60 -2.67 22.08
CA ALA A 17 9.33 -2.14 22.54
C ALA A 17 8.33 -3.31 22.75
N PRO A 18 8.52 -4.12 23.81
CA PRO A 18 7.76 -5.36 24.00
C PRO A 18 6.25 -5.13 24.10
N HIS A 19 5.84 -4.00 24.67
CA HIS A 19 4.44 -3.64 24.87
C HIS A 19 3.87 -2.70 23.80
N ALA A 20 4.65 -2.30 22.79
CA ALA A 20 4.15 -1.41 21.76
C ALA A 20 3.21 -2.15 20.81
N VAL A 21 2.15 -1.46 20.39
CA VAL A 21 1.35 -1.88 19.24
C VAL A 21 2.15 -1.55 17.98
N VAL A 22 2.38 -2.55 17.14
CA VAL A 22 3.06 -2.38 15.85
C VAL A 22 2.02 -2.49 14.75
N ILE A 23 1.86 -1.41 13.98
CA ILE A 23 0.99 -1.36 12.81
C ILE A 23 1.86 -1.32 11.56
N ILE A 24 1.66 -2.27 10.65
CA ILE A 24 2.32 -2.32 9.35
C ILE A 24 1.30 -2.09 8.23
N GLN A 25 1.67 -1.25 7.27
CA GLN A 25 0.81 -0.90 6.14
C GLN A 25 1.06 -1.85 4.94
N THR A 26 -0.01 -2.21 4.22
CA THR A 26 0.12 -2.85 2.89
C THR A 26 0.57 -1.85 1.83
N VAL A 27 1.32 -2.32 0.84
CA VAL A 27 1.76 -1.52 -0.31
C VAL A 27 0.59 -1.37 -1.27
N TYR A 28 0.29 -0.15 -1.71
CA TYR A 28 -0.71 0.12 -2.75
C TYR A 28 -0.09 0.01 -4.14
N ASN A 29 -0.91 -0.10 -5.19
CA ASN A 29 -0.44 -0.02 -6.57
C ASN A 29 -0.22 1.45 -6.96
N PRO A 30 1.03 1.91 -7.13
CA PRO A 30 1.32 3.31 -7.45
C PRO A 30 0.99 3.69 -8.90
N TYR A 31 0.59 2.72 -9.73
CA TYR A 31 0.26 2.93 -11.14
C TYR A 31 -1.13 2.42 -11.47
N LYS A 32 -2.03 2.44 -10.47
CA LYS A 32 -3.41 1.98 -10.62
C LYS A 32 -4.08 2.71 -11.79
N GLY A 33 -4.59 1.94 -12.75
CA GLY A 33 -5.26 2.45 -13.94
C GLY A 33 -4.33 2.93 -15.06
N LEU A 34 -3.00 2.92 -14.88
CA LEU A 34 -2.06 3.32 -15.93
C LEU A 34 -1.99 2.27 -17.05
N VAL A 35 -2.42 2.69 -18.24
CA VAL A 35 -2.25 1.94 -19.48
C VAL A 35 -1.39 2.76 -20.44
N ILE A 36 -0.27 2.19 -20.87
CA ILE A 36 0.55 2.78 -21.93
C ILE A 36 0.03 2.26 -23.25
N ASN A 37 -0.58 3.15 -24.02
CA ASN A 37 -1.13 2.84 -25.33
C ASN A 37 -0.55 3.76 -26.40
N VAL A 38 0.22 3.20 -27.32
CA VAL A 38 0.70 3.86 -28.53
C VAL A 38 0.02 3.17 -29.71
N PRO A 39 -0.92 3.85 -30.40
CA PRO A 39 -1.70 3.25 -31.49
C PRO A 39 -0.80 2.52 -32.50
N ALA A 40 -1.14 1.27 -32.81
CA ALA A 40 -0.43 0.38 -33.72
C ALA A 40 1.03 0.01 -33.35
N ILE A 41 1.55 0.45 -32.21
CA ILE A 41 2.97 0.26 -31.82
C ILE A 41 3.11 -0.52 -30.52
N TYR A 42 2.35 -0.16 -29.48
CA TYR A 42 2.58 -0.71 -28.15
C TYR A 42 1.33 -0.59 -27.28
N HIS A 43 0.99 -1.67 -26.59
CA HIS A 43 -0.08 -1.69 -25.60
C HIS A 43 0.37 -2.47 -24.38
N LYS A 44 0.42 -1.82 -23.21
CA LYS A 44 0.76 -2.46 -21.96
C LYS A 44 -0.07 -1.90 -20.81
N ASP A 45 -0.76 -2.79 -20.13
CA ASP A 45 -1.37 -2.53 -18.83
C ASP A 45 -0.27 -2.56 -17.76
N VAL A 46 0.17 -1.38 -17.34
CA VAL A 46 1.19 -1.23 -16.29
C VAL A 46 0.54 -1.47 -14.92
N SER A 47 -0.71 -1.04 -14.75
CA SER A 47 -1.50 -1.29 -13.55
C SER A 47 -1.52 -2.77 -13.19
N ALA A 48 -1.94 -3.64 -14.11
CA ALA A 48 -2.04 -5.08 -13.87
C ALA A 48 -0.67 -5.73 -13.58
N LEU A 49 0.38 -5.31 -14.30
CA LEU A 49 1.74 -5.82 -14.08
C LEU A 49 2.23 -5.50 -12.66
N VAL A 50 2.04 -4.25 -12.23
CA VAL A 50 2.52 -3.77 -10.93
C VAL A 50 1.69 -4.37 -9.80
N ASP A 51 0.38 -4.54 -10.01
CA ASP A 51 -0.53 -5.15 -9.05
C ASP A 51 -0.08 -6.58 -8.66
N GLU A 52 0.39 -7.38 -9.62
CA GLU A 52 0.90 -8.73 -9.33
C GLU A 52 2.06 -8.70 -8.32
N PHE A 53 3.02 -7.79 -8.51
CA PHE A 53 4.16 -7.63 -7.61
C PHE A 53 3.72 -7.09 -6.24
N VAL A 54 2.84 -6.10 -6.23
CA VAL A 54 2.28 -5.50 -5.00
C VAL A 54 1.52 -6.54 -4.19
N CYS A 55 0.65 -7.31 -4.81
CA CYS A 55 -0.05 -8.43 -4.19
C CYS A 55 0.94 -9.45 -3.60
N SER A 56 2.02 -9.76 -4.31
CA SER A 56 3.07 -10.65 -3.79
C SER A 56 3.79 -10.08 -2.57
N LEU A 57 4.06 -8.77 -2.53
CA LEU A 57 4.64 -8.10 -1.36
C LEU A 57 3.65 -8.07 -0.19
N ASN A 58 2.38 -7.77 -0.45
CA ASN A 58 1.34 -7.73 0.58
C ASN A 58 1.14 -9.10 1.23
N ARG A 59 1.19 -10.21 0.47
CA ARG A 59 1.20 -11.57 1.06
C ARG A 59 2.34 -11.78 2.05
N VAL A 60 3.51 -11.20 1.80
CA VAL A 60 4.65 -11.27 2.74
C VAL A 60 4.37 -10.42 3.98
N ILE A 61 3.78 -9.23 3.82
CA ILE A 61 3.40 -8.35 4.93
C ILE A 61 2.38 -9.03 5.84
N TYR A 62 1.29 -9.58 5.29
CA TYR A 62 0.29 -10.30 6.07
C TYR A 62 0.89 -11.47 6.84
N ARG A 63 1.70 -12.29 6.18
CA ARG A 63 2.37 -13.43 6.82
C ARG A 63 3.31 -12.99 7.93
N ALA A 64 4.09 -11.93 7.72
CA ALA A 64 4.99 -11.41 8.76
C ALA A 64 4.22 -10.82 9.94
N ALA A 65 3.12 -10.10 9.67
CA ALA A 65 2.26 -9.54 10.70
C ALA A 65 1.61 -10.63 11.57
N GLU A 66 1.11 -11.70 10.94
CA GLU A 66 0.58 -12.89 11.64
C GLU A 66 1.65 -13.53 12.54
N LEU A 67 2.84 -13.82 11.99
CA LEU A 67 3.93 -14.45 12.74
C LEU A 67 4.44 -13.61 13.92
N CYS A 68 4.41 -12.28 13.80
CA CYS A 68 5.00 -11.36 14.78
C CYS A 68 3.95 -10.68 15.68
N GLY A 69 2.67 -11.01 15.55
CA GLY A 69 1.58 -10.37 16.31
C GLY A 69 1.52 -8.85 16.04
N CYS A 70 1.56 -8.45 14.77
CA CYS A 70 1.42 -7.06 14.35
C CYS A 70 0.05 -6.83 13.71
N GLU A 71 -0.41 -5.59 13.78
CA GLU A 71 -1.64 -5.14 13.14
C GLU A 71 -1.37 -4.74 11.69
N VAL A 72 -2.26 -5.11 10.78
CA VAL A 72 -2.17 -4.67 9.38
C VAL A 72 -3.11 -3.49 9.13
N LEU A 73 -2.57 -2.44 8.51
CA LEU A 73 -3.31 -1.32 7.95
C LEU A 73 -3.44 -1.54 6.44
N ASP A 74 -4.61 -2.01 6.00
CA ASP A 74 -4.83 -2.39 4.60
C ASP A 74 -5.12 -1.18 3.71
N VAL A 75 -4.06 -0.51 3.28
CA VAL A 75 -4.15 0.64 2.37
C VAL A 75 -4.34 0.20 0.93
N TYR A 76 -3.80 -0.96 0.55
CA TYR A 76 -3.97 -1.55 -0.79
C TYR A 76 -5.45 -1.60 -1.18
N THR A 77 -6.28 -2.27 -0.37
CA THR A 77 -7.70 -2.47 -0.68
C THR A 77 -8.46 -1.14 -0.76
N GLU A 78 -8.10 -0.16 0.06
CA GLU A 78 -8.74 1.16 0.07
C GLU A 78 -8.36 1.98 -1.16
N PHE A 79 -7.10 1.91 -1.59
CA PHE A 79 -6.66 2.55 -2.83
C PHE A 79 -7.26 1.85 -4.05
N GLU A 80 -7.33 0.52 -4.04
CA GLU A 80 -7.89 -0.29 -5.13
C GLU A 80 -9.40 -0.07 -5.28
N ASN A 81 -10.12 0.16 -4.19
CA ASN A 81 -11.55 0.47 -4.23
C ASN A 81 -11.87 1.97 -4.32
N SER A 82 -10.86 2.85 -4.27
CA SER A 82 -11.08 4.29 -4.37
C SER A 82 -11.70 4.67 -5.71
N LYS A 83 -12.77 5.46 -5.65
CA LYS A 83 -13.42 6.11 -6.81
C LYS A 83 -12.78 7.44 -7.19
N TYR A 84 -11.88 7.95 -6.35
CA TYR A 84 -11.18 9.21 -6.54
C TYR A 84 -9.72 8.95 -6.86
N ASP A 85 -9.09 9.89 -7.55
CA ASP A 85 -7.65 9.88 -7.76
C ASP A 85 -6.92 10.12 -6.43
N VAL A 86 -6.11 9.14 -6.03
CA VAL A 86 -5.37 9.12 -4.76
C VAL A 86 -3.86 9.12 -4.98
N LEU A 87 -3.40 9.17 -6.24
CA LEU A 87 -1.99 9.08 -6.63
C LEU A 87 -1.55 10.36 -7.36
N ASN A 88 -0.25 10.61 -7.39
CA ASN A 88 0.33 11.63 -8.27
C ASN A 88 0.50 11.10 -9.70
N SER A 89 0.70 9.78 -9.85
CA SER A 89 0.82 9.14 -11.15
C SER A 89 -0.42 9.37 -12.01
N ASN A 90 -0.24 9.75 -13.27
CA ASN A 90 -1.38 9.84 -14.17
C ASN A 90 -1.78 8.46 -14.73
N THR A 91 -3.08 8.29 -14.98
CA THR A 91 -3.67 7.00 -15.39
C THR A 91 -3.76 6.81 -16.90
N ALA A 92 -3.48 7.85 -17.69
CA ALA A 92 -3.58 7.77 -19.15
C ALA A 92 -2.46 8.53 -19.84
N PHE A 93 -1.67 7.80 -20.64
CA PHE A 93 -0.80 8.41 -21.63
C PHE A 93 -1.59 8.67 -22.91
N SER A 94 -1.69 9.95 -23.28
CA SER A 94 -2.10 10.39 -24.61
C SER A 94 -0.99 11.24 -25.21
N LEU A 95 -0.84 11.22 -26.54
CA LEU A 95 0.14 12.03 -27.24
C LEU A 95 -0.09 13.52 -26.91
N GLY A 96 0.87 14.15 -26.22
CA GLY A 96 0.80 15.55 -25.77
C GLY A 96 0.57 15.76 -24.27
N THR A 97 0.29 14.71 -23.49
CA THR A 97 0.21 14.77 -22.03
C THR A 97 1.54 14.32 -21.42
N PRO A 98 2.19 15.12 -20.54
CA PRO A 98 3.37 14.66 -19.80
C PRO A 98 2.99 13.44 -18.96
N LEU A 99 3.78 12.37 -19.03
CA LEU A 99 3.68 11.25 -18.09
C LEU A 99 4.23 11.69 -16.74
N ASP A 100 3.44 11.50 -15.69
CA ASP A 100 3.93 11.57 -14.33
C ASP A 100 3.98 10.15 -13.76
N PHE A 101 5.19 9.72 -13.42
CA PHE A 101 5.45 8.41 -12.84
C PHE A 101 5.72 8.49 -11.34
N ASP A 102 5.46 9.64 -10.72
CA ASP A 102 5.57 9.82 -9.28
C ASP A 102 4.68 8.80 -8.56
N PRO A 103 5.27 7.79 -7.88
CA PRO A 103 4.52 6.68 -7.31
C PRO A 103 3.81 7.06 -6.00
N HIS A 104 3.94 8.29 -5.54
CA HIS A 104 3.44 8.71 -4.24
C HIS A 104 1.94 9.03 -4.27
N PRO A 105 1.26 8.93 -3.11
CA PRO A 105 -0.11 9.40 -2.97
C PRO A 105 -0.15 10.91 -3.10
N ASN A 106 -1.24 11.43 -3.66
CA ASN A 106 -1.51 12.86 -3.64
C ASN A 106 -2.04 13.30 -2.25
N GLY A 107 -2.41 14.57 -2.10
CA GLY A 107 -2.96 15.08 -0.84
C GLY A 107 -4.18 14.30 -0.34
N TYR A 108 -5.08 13.91 -1.24
CA TYR A 108 -6.25 13.10 -0.90
C TYR A 108 -5.86 11.66 -0.54
N GLY A 109 -4.89 11.06 -1.24
CA GLY A 109 -4.33 9.75 -0.88
C GLY A 109 -3.73 9.73 0.52
N HIS A 110 -2.99 10.78 0.90
CA HIS A 110 -2.48 10.93 2.27
C HIS A 110 -3.60 11.07 3.31
N GLU A 111 -4.67 11.81 3.01
CA GLU A 111 -5.86 11.88 3.88
C GLU A 111 -6.55 10.52 4.07
N VAL A 112 -6.64 9.72 3.01
CA VAL A 112 -7.17 8.35 3.07
C VAL A 112 -6.33 7.51 4.04
N ILE A 113 -5.00 7.50 3.88
CA ILE A 113 -4.09 6.75 4.76
C ILE A 113 -4.23 7.21 6.22
N ALA A 114 -4.24 8.52 6.48
CA ALA A 114 -4.39 9.07 7.82
C ALA A 114 -5.71 8.67 8.48
N ARG A 115 -6.81 8.70 7.71
CA ARG A 115 -8.14 8.27 8.18
C ARG A 115 -8.19 6.79 8.51
N LEU A 116 -7.57 5.94 7.70
CA LEU A 116 -7.47 4.51 7.98
C LEU A 116 -6.68 4.26 9.26
N LEU A 117 -5.52 4.90 9.40
CA LEU A 117 -4.70 4.77 10.60
C LEU A 117 -5.46 5.20 11.85
N ARG A 118 -6.16 6.34 11.79
CA ARG A 118 -6.96 6.84 12.91
C ARG A 118 -8.09 5.86 13.29
N ARG A 119 -8.79 5.27 12.30
CA ARG A 119 -9.83 4.26 12.55
C ARG A 119 -9.25 3.02 13.22
N LYS A 120 -8.13 2.50 12.69
CA LYS A 120 -7.44 1.34 13.24
C LYS A 120 -6.96 1.59 14.67
N TRP A 121 -6.32 2.73 14.91
CA TRP A 121 -5.89 3.16 16.24
C TRP A 121 -7.04 3.21 17.24
N ASN A 122 -8.13 3.88 16.90
CA ASN A 122 -9.30 3.99 17.78
C ASN A 122 -9.91 2.61 18.09
N SER A 123 -9.92 1.69 17.13
CA SER A 123 -10.38 0.31 17.37
C SER A 123 -9.50 -0.43 18.37
N LEU A 124 -8.18 -0.23 18.30
CA LEU A 124 -7.22 -0.90 19.19
C LEU A 124 -7.23 -0.31 20.59
N VAL A 125 -7.42 1.00 20.73
CA VAL A 125 -7.56 1.65 22.04
C VAL A 125 -8.80 1.12 22.76
N LYS A 126 -9.96 1.09 22.10
CA LYS A 126 -11.21 0.57 22.69
C LYS A 126 -11.08 -0.88 23.15
N ALA A 127 -10.47 -1.74 22.34
CA ALA A 127 -10.25 -3.14 22.69
C ALA A 127 -9.31 -3.35 23.90
N ASN A 128 -8.54 -2.34 24.30
CA ASN A 128 -7.69 -2.39 25.50
C ASN A 128 -8.34 -1.75 26.74
N GLU A 129 -9.53 -1.13 26.59
CA GLU A 129 -10.31 -0.56 27.69
C GLU A 129 -11.39 -1.53 28.20
N GLU A 130 -11.69 -2.60 27.45
CA GLU A 130 -12.62 -3.70 27.79
C GLU A 130 -11.89 -4.91 28.40
#